data_AF-A0A3M8SK22-F1
#
_entry.id   AF-A0A3M8SK22-F1
#
_cell.length_a   1.000
_cell.length_b   1.000
_cell.length_c   1.000
_cell.angle_alpha   90.00
_cell.angle_beta   90.00
_cell.angle_gamma   90.00
#
_symmetry.space_group_name_H-M   'P 1'
#
loop_
_entity.id
_entity.type
_entity.pdbx_description
1 polymer ?
#
loop_
_entity_poly.entity_id
_entity_poly.type
_entity_poly.pdbx_seq_one_letter_code
_entity_poly.pdbx_strand_id
1 'polypeptide(L)'
;MTLYVVASLLGRGKQLERLSDGLTLLALAYGLAPLLGARLQPLASLLCIALLVLGVLHKYWAIRVAIDAQLFARLAASRDLAADTQALDHALFELKLKPQAADTRAWPARSRAALALLRRQAVCLGLQLSLALATLLTLPLKG
;
A
#
# COMPACT_ATOMS: atom_id res chain seq x y z
N MET A 1 22.25 -10.85 4.16
CA MET A 1 22.18 -10.47 2.73
C MET A 1 20.74 -10.47 2.21
N THR A 2 19.98 -11.57 2.27
CA THR A 2 18.61 -11.64 1.72
C THR A 2 17.61 -10.66 2.34
N LEU A 3 17.68 -10.42 3.65
CA LEU A 3 16.76 -9.50 4.36
C LEU A 3 16.94 -8.04 3.91
N TYR A 4 18.17 -7.61 3.66
CA TYR A 4 18.45 -6.26 3.17
C TYR A 4 17.86 -6.03 1.76
N VAL A 5 17.99 -7.03 0.87
CA VAL A 5 17.38 -6.97 -0.46
C VAL A 5 15.85 -6.87 -0.34
N VAL A 6 15.23 -7.69 0.53
CA VAL A 6 13.79 -7.63 0.77
C VAL A 6 13.36 -6.26 1.32
N ALA A 7 14.10 -5.71 2.29
CA ALA A 7 13.86 -4.37 2.83
C ALA A 7 13.96 -3.28 1.76
N SER A 8 14.95 -3.36 0.88
CA SER A 8 15.13 -2.41 -0.23
C SER A 8 13.99 -2.49 -1.25
N LEU A 9 13.49 -3.71 -1.55
CA LEU A 9 12.35 -3.93 -2.44
C LEU A 9 11.05 -3.39 -1.84
N LEU A 10 10.79 -3.67 -0.56
CA LEU A 10 9.66 -3.11 0.18
C LEU A 10 9.74 -1.57 0.21
N GLY A 11 10.95 -1.02 0.38
CA GLY A 11 11.20 0.43 0.32
C GLY A 11 10.80 1.08 -1.00
N ARG A 12 10.84 0.35 -2.12
CA ARG A 12 10.34 0.85 -3.42
C ARG A 12 8.81 0.98 -3.47
N GLY A 13 8.08 0.39 -2.53
CA GLY A 13 6.63 0.60 -2.37
C GLY A 13 6.24 2.08 -2.21
N LYS A 14 7.16 2.93 -1.74
CA LYS A 14 6.96 4.39 -1.68
C LYS A 14 6.74 5.04 -3.06
N GLN A 15 7.35 4.50 -4.11
CA GLN A 15 7.13 5.02 -5.47
C GLN A 15 5.71 4.70 -5.95
N LEU A 16 5.22 3.50 -5.65
CA LEU A 16 3.83 3.10 -5.94
C LEU A 16 2.83 3.94 -5.15
N GLU A 17 3.13 4.22 -3.88
CA GLU A 17 2.33 5.09 -3.03
C GLU A 17 2.17 6.49 -3.63
N ARG A 18 3.26 7.12 -4.09
CA ARG A 18 3.20 8.46 -4.72
C ARG A 18 2.32 8.49 -5.98
N LEU A 19 2.36 7.42 -6.78
CA LEU A 19 1.50 7.31 -7.96
C LEU A 19 0.03 7.17 -7.57
N SER A 20 -0.26 6.33 -6.57
CA SER A 20 -1.63 6.16 -6.05
C SER A 20 -2.17 7.45 -5.43
N ASP A 21 -1.36 8.14 -4.61
CA ASP A 21 -1.71 9.44 -4.02
C ASP A 21 -2.04 10.47 -5.11
N GLY A 22 -1.23 10.52 -6.18
CA GLY A 22 -1.50 11.38 -7.34
C GLY A 22 -2.85 11.07 -8.01
N LEU A 23 -3.15 9.79 -8.26
CA LEU A 23 -4.44 9.38 -8.82
C LEU A 23 -5.61 9.70 -7.88
N THR A 24 -5.44 9.48 -6.57
CA THR A 24 -6.47 9.77 -5.57
C THR A 24 -6.75 11.27 -5.47
N LEU A 25 -5.72 12.11 -5.55
CA LEU A 25 -5.86 13.56 -5.59
C LEU A 25 -6.58 14.02 -6.87
N LEU A 26 -6.25 13.43 -8.03
CA LEU A 26 -6.97 13.71 -9.28
C LEU A 26 -8.44 13.30 -9.19
N ALA A 27 -8.73 12.12 -8.64
CA ALA A 27 -10.09 11.65 -8.43
C ALA A 27 -10.86 12.56 -7.46
N LEU A 28 -10.20 13.04 -6.41
CA LEU A 28 -10.80 13.98 -5.46
C LEU A 28 -11.10 15.33 -6.12
N ALA A 29 -10.14 15.88 -6.88
CA ALA A 29 -10.32 17.15 -7.59
C ALA A 29 -11.48 17.06 -8.59
N TYR A 30 -11.56 15.96 -9.34
CA TYR A 30 -12.66 15.72 -10.28
C TYR A 30 -14.00 15.50 -9.56
N GLY A 31 -14.02 14.74 -8.46
CA GLY A 31 -15.21 14.51 -7.64
C GLY A 31 -15.76 15.77 -6.97
N LEU A 32 -14.92 16.78 -6.71
CA LEU A 32 -15.31 18.08 -6.16
C LEU A 32 -15.77 19.09 -7.23
N ALA A 33 -15.58 18.80 -8.52
CA ALA A 33 -16.03 19.67 -9.61
C ALA A 33 -17.52 20.07 -9.56
N PRO A 34 -18.47 19.23 -9.07
CA PRO A 34 -19.86 19.64 -8.93
C PRO A 34 -20.10 20.81 -7.98
N LEU A 35 -19.25 20.97 -6.95
CA LEU A 35 -19.32 22.10 -6.03
C LEU A 35 -18.98 23.43 -6.74
N LEU A 36 -18.28 23.37 -7.87
CA LEU A 36 -17.92 24.50 -8.71
C LEU A 36 -18.92 24.73 -9.87
N GLY A 37 -20.05 24.02 -9.87
CA GLY A 37 -21.11 24.17 -10.88
C GLY A 37 -21.00 23.21 -12.08
N ALA A 38 -20.06 22.26 -12.07
CA ALA A 38 -19.99 21.23 -13.11
C ALA A 38 -21.08 20.16 -12.95
N ARG A 39 -21.63 19.64 -14.04
CA ARG A 39 -22.52 18.47 -13.99
C ARG A 39 -21.71 17.19 -14.08
N LEU A 40 -21.61 16.44 -12.97
CA LEU A 40 -21.10 15.08 -13.01
C LEU A 40 -22.22 14.09 -13.33
N GLN A 41 -21.94 13.17 -14.24
CA GLN A 41 -22.80 12.03 -14.46
C GLN A 41 -22.79 11.11 -13.21
N PRO A 42 -23.92 10.46 -12.86
CA PRO A 42 -23.98 9.56 -11.70
C PRO A 42 -22.96 8.42 -11.78
N LEU A 43 -22.68 7.91 -13.00
CA LEU A 43 -21.65 6.91 -13.25
C LEU A 43 -20.25 7.45 -12.90
N ALA A 44 -19.93 8.69 -13.29
CA ALA A 44 -18.64 9.31 -12.99
C ALA A 44 -18.45 9.56 -11.48
N SER A 45 -19.51 9.92 -10.76
CA SER A 45 -19.50 10.04 -9.29
C SER A 45 -19.20 8.70 -8.61
N LEU A 46 -19.87 7.63 -9.06
CA LEU A 46 -19.65 6.29 -8.53
C LEU A 46 -18.21 5.80 -8.77
N LEU A 47 -17.65 6.06 -9.96
CA LEU A 47 -16.26 5.76 -10.29
C LEU A 47 -15.27 6.56 -9.42
N CYS A 48 -15.57 7.82 -9.11
CA CYS A 48 -14.76 8.63 -8.21
C CYS A 48 -14.75 8.11 -6.78
N ILE A 49 -15.92 7.75 -6.25
CA ILE A 49 -16.02 7.14 -4.91
C ILE A 49 -15.20 5.84 -4.88
N ALA A 50 -15.32 5.00 -5.91
CA ALA A 50 -14.54 3.78 -6.03
C ALA A 50 -13.03 4.05 -6.08
N LEU A 51 -12.57 5.07 -6.83
CA LEU A 51 -11.17 5.49 -6.86
C LEU A 51 -10.66 5.98 -5.50
N LEU A 52 -11.47 6.72 -4.74
CA LEU A 52 -11.13 7.18 -3.39
C LEU A 52 -11.01 5.99 -2.42
N VAL A 53 -11.97 5.08 -2.41
CA VAL A 53 -11.93 3.86 -1.58
C VAL A 53 -10.70 3.02 -1.90
N LEU A 54 -10.37 2.89 -3.20
CA LEU A 54 -9.20 2.15 -3.64
C LEU A 54 -7.90 2.84 -3.22
N GLY A 55 -7.85 4.18 -3.26
CA GLY A 55 -6.74 4.97 -2.74
C GLY A 55 -6.51 4.77 -1.24
N VAL A 56 -7.59 4.78 -0.44
CA VAL A 56 -7.51 4.51 1.01
C VAL A 56 -7.00 3.08 1.27
N LEU A 57 -7.51 2.10 0.52
CA LEU A 57 -7.05 0.72 0.63
C LEU A 57 -5.57 0.59 0.23
N HIS A 58 -5.14 1.28 -0.83
CA HIS A 58 -3.74 1.33 -1.23
C HIS A 58 -2.87 1.92 -0.12
N LYS A 59 -3.30 3.03 0.49
CA LYS A 59 -2.59 3.70 1.59
C LYS A 59 -2.37 2.78 2.78
N TYR A 60 -3.38 2.00 3.14
CA TYR A 60 -3.27 0.99 4.19
C TYR A 60 -2.16 -0.04 3.91
N TRP A 61 -2.10 -0.57 2.68
CA TRP A 61 -1.04 -1.50 2.30
C TRP A 61 0.34 -0.82 2.25
N ALA A 62 0.42 0.43 1.77
CA ALA A 62 1.66 1.19 1.70
C ALA A 62 2.27 1.43 3.09
N ILE A 63 1.44 1.79 4.08
CA ILE A 63 1.88 1.96 5.47
C ILE A 63 2.44 0.65 6.02
N ARG A 64 1.73 -0.48 5.84
CA ARG A 64 2.23 -1.80 6.28
C ARG A 64 3.56 -2.14 5.63
N VAL A 65 3.66 -1.98 4.31
CA VAL A 65 4.89 -2.26 3.55
C VAL A 65 6.06 -1.38 4.02
N ALA A 66 5.81 -0.11 4.34
CA ALA A 66 6.83 0.81 4.83
C ALA A 66 7.33 0.46 6.24
N ILE A 67 6.43 0.02 7.13
CA ILE A 67 6.79 -0.50 8.45
C ILE A 67 7.65 -1.76 8.29
N ASP A 68 7.20 -2.70 7.46
CA ASP A 68 7.94 -3.94 7.19
C ASP A 68 9.32 -3.64 6.59
N ALA A 69 9.43 -2.71 5.65
CA ALA A 69 10.72 -2.30 5.08
C ALA A 69 11.71 -1.84 6.16
N GLN A 70 11.24 -1.02 7.11
CA GLN A 70 12.08 -0.47 8.18
C GLN A 70 12.48 -1.54 9.21
N LEU A 71 11.55 -2.40 9.60
CA LEU A 71 11.83 -3.52 10.51
C LEU A 71 12.84 -4.49 9.91
N PHE A 72 12.66 -4.87 8.64
CA PHE A 72 13.60 -5.76 7.94
C PHE A 72 14.97 -5.11 7.74
N ALA A 73 15.03 -3.79 7.48
CA ALA A 73 16.30 -3.06 7.39
C ALA A 73 17.07 -3.06 8.72
N ARG A 74 16.38 -2.83 9.85
CA ARG A 74 16.99 -2.89 11.18
C ARG A 74 17.51 -4.29 11.50
N LEU A 75 16.70 -5.32 11.24
CA LEU A 75 17.08 -6.72 11.49
C LEU A 75 18.19 -7.21 10.57
N ALA A 76 18.25 -6.70 9.33
CA ALA A 76 19.35 -7.02 8.41
C ALA A 76 20.71 -6.48 8.89
N ALA A 77 20.71 -5.44 9.73
CA ALA A 77 21.91 -4.88 10.35
C ALA A 77 22.22 -5.47 11.74
N SER A 78 21.37 -6.38 12.24
CA SER A 78 21.56 -7.04 13.53
C SER A 78 22.79 -7.94 13.54
N ARG A 79 23.50 -7.96 14.68
CA ARG A 79 24.60 -8.89 14.96
C ARG A 79 24.10 -10.24 15.47
N ASP A 80 22.98 -10.24 16.18
CA ASP A 80 22.29 -11.44 16.67
C ASP A 80 20.83 -11.41 16.21
N LEU A 81 20.63 -11.93 15.00
CA LEU A 81 19.31 -11.95 14.37
C LEU A 81 18.30 -12.74 15.20
N ALA A 82 18.71 -13.78 15.93
CA ALA A 82 17.79 -14.61 16.70
C ALA A 82 17.25 -13.83 17.91
N ALA A 83 18.14 -13.21 18.69
CA ALA A 83 17.75 -12.38 19.83
C ALA A 83 16.88 -11.19 19.41
N ASP A 84 17.26 -10.47 18.34
CA ASP A 84 16.49 -9.32 17.86
C ASP A 84 15.12 -9.73 17.26
N THR A 85 15.03 -10.92 16.65
CA THR A 85 13.74 -11.46 16.18
C THR A 85 12.81 -11.76 17.35
N GLN A 86 13.34 -12.32 18.44
CA GLN A 86 12.56 -12.61 19.65
C GLN A 86 12.11 -11.32 20.34
N ALA A 87 12.99 -10.32 20.46
CA ALA A 87 12.66 -9.01 21.01
C ALA A 87 11.57 -8.31 20.18
N LEU A 88 11.66 -8.39 18.83
CA LEU A 88 10.63 -7.88 17.94
C LEU A 88 9.29 -8.61 18.13
N ASP A 89 9.29 -9.93 18.17
CA ASP A 89 8.06 -10.71 18.32
C ASP A 89 7.38 -10.42 19.67
N HIS A 90 8.16 -10.21 20.73
CA HIS A 90 7.65 -9.79 22.04
C HIS A 90 7.02 -8.39 21.99
N ALA A 91 7.73 -7.42 21.41
CA ALA A 91 7.21 -6.05 21.26
C ALA A 91 5.91 -6.01 20.42
N LEU A 92 5.84 -6.81 19.33
CA LEU A 92 4.63 -6.90 18.52
C LEU A 92 3.45 -7.52 19.28
N PHE A 93 3.72 -8.46 20.19
CA PHE A 93 2.70 -9.04 21.06
C PHE A 93 2.21 -8.05 22.12
N GLU A 94 3.11 -7.32 22.78
CA GLU A 94 2.74 -6.27 23.73
C GLU A 94 1.88 -5.17 23.10
N LEU A 95 2.19 -4.82 21.85
CA LEU A 95 1.40 -3.86 21.07
C LEU A 95 0.09 -4.44 20.51
N LYS A 96 -0.27 -5.69 20.83
CA LYS A 96 -1.44 -6.43 20.31
C LYS A 96 -1.50 -6.50 18.78
N LEU A 97 -0.37 -6.34 18.11
CA LEU A 97 -0.23 -6.46 16.66
C LEU A 97 -0.07 -7.92 16.23
N LYS A 98 0.23 -8.80 17.19
CA LYS A 98 0.39 -10.24 16.99
C LYS A 98 -0.35 -11.02 18.08
N PRO A 99 -1.06 -12.11 17.74
CA PRO A 99 -1.81 -12.91 18.72
C PRO A 99 -0.92 -13.80 19.60
N GLN A 100 0.34 -14.03 19.20
CA GLN A 100 1.27 -14.92 19.91
C GLN A 100 2.63 -14.26 20.06
N ALA A 101 3.23 -14.38 21.26
CA ALA A 101 4.52 -13.80 21.61
C ALA A 101 5.71 -14.40 20.85
N ALA A 102 5.61 -15.65 20.39
CA ALA A 102 6.64 -16.30 19.58
C ALA A 102 6.07 -16.66 18.20
N ASP A 103 6.83 -16.39 17.13
CA ASP A 103 6.56 -17.04 15.82
C ASP A 103 7.60 -18.11 15.58
N THR A 104 7.14 -19.31 15.19
CA THR A 104 8.03 -20.36 14.70
C THR A 104 8.36 -20.20 13.21
N ARG A 105 7.72 -19.25 12.51
CA ARG A 105 7.98 -19.01 11.08
C ARG A 105 9.41 -18.52 10.84
N ALA A 106 10.13 -19.25 10.01
CA ALA A 106 11.44 -18.87 9.52
C ALA A 106 11.41 -17.56 8.68
N TRP A 107 12.52 -16.83 8.70
CA TRP A 107 12.70 -15.57 7.96
C TRP A 107 12.32 -15.61 6.45
N PRO A 108 12.55 -16.70 5.70
CA PRO A 108 12.08 -16.80 4.32
C PRO A 108 10.56 -16.74 4.18
N ALA A 109 9.81 -17.37 5.10
CA ALA A 109 8.35 -17.34 5.09
C ALA A 109 7.83 -15.94 5.43
N ARG A 110 8.42 -15.28 6.42
CA ARG A 110 8.12 -13.87 6.79
C ARG A 110 8.38 -12.92 5.61
N SER A 111 9.51 -13.10 4.92
CA SER A 111 9.88 -12.30 3.74
C SER A 111 8.88 -12.44 2.59
N ARG A 112 8.41 -13.67 2.30
CA ARG A 112 7.39 -13.91 1.26
C ARG A 112 6.06 -13.25 1.59
N ALA A 113 5.66 -13.29 2.86
CA ALA A 113 4.44 -12.62 3.32
C ALA A 113 4.53 -11.09 3.12
N ALA A 114 5.66 -10.46 3.49
CA ALA A 114 5.90 -9.03 3.27
C ALA A 114 5.89 -8.68 1.77
N LEU A 115 6.55 -9.48 0.92
CA LEU A 115 6.52 -9.28 -0.54
C LEU A 115 5.12 -9.47 -1.14
N ALA A 116 4.28 -10.32 -0.56
CA ALA A 116 2.89 -10.46 -0.98
C ALA A 116 2.08 -9.18 -0.70
N LEU A 117 2.40 -8.43 0.36
CA LEU A 117 1.79 -7.12 0.63
C LEU A 117 2.16 -6.10 -0.45
N LEU A 118 3.45 -6.05 -0.84
CA LEU A 118 3.90 -5.20 -1.95
C LEU A 118 3.19 -5.56 -3.27
N ARG A 119 3.00 -6.86 -3.54
CA ARG A 119 2.22 -7.31 -4.71
C ARG A 119 0.76 -6.87 -4.65
N ARG A 120 0.12 -6.96 -3.48
CA ARG A 120 -1.25 -6.46 -3.29
C ARG A 120 -1.35 -4.94 -3.48
N GLN A 121 -0.36 -4.19 -3.01
CA GLN A 121 -0.24 -2.75 -3.26
C GLN A 121 -0.15 -2.46 -4.78
N ALA A 122 0.68 -3.22 -5.51
CA ALA A 122 0.82 -3.08 -6.97
C ALA A 122 -0.46 -3.45 -7.72
N VAL A 123 -1.16 -4.53 -7.33
CA VAL A 123 -2.46 -4.92 -7.92
C VAL A 123 -3.52 -3.84 -7.65
N CYS A 124 -3.53 -3.28 -6.44
CA CYS A 124 -4.45 -2.20 -6.07
C CYS A 124 -4.21 -0.94 -6.92
N LEU A 125 -2.94 -0.56 -7.14
CA LEU A 125 -2.58 0.51 -8.07
C LEU A 125 -3.00 0.20 -9.50
N GLY A 126 -2.80 -1.05 -9.95
CA GLY A 126 -3.23 -1.50 -11.27
C GLY A 126 -4.74 -1.37 -11.47
N LEU A 127 -5.55 -1.77 -10.48
CA LEU A 127 -6.99 -1.53 -10.50
C LEU A 127 -7.32 -0.03 -10.52
N GLN A 128 -6.60 0.78 -9.73
CA GLN A 128 -6.82 2.23 -9.67
C GLN A 128 -6.54 2.90 -11.02
N LEU A 129 -5.48 2.47 -11.72
CA LEU A 129 -5.15 2.92 -13.06
C LEU A 129 -6.20 2.50 -14.09
N SER A 130 -6.63 1.23 -14.08
CA SER A 130 -7.68 0.75 -14.97
C SER A 130 -8.99 1.51 -14.76
N LEU A 131 -9.34 1.78 -13.51
CA LEU A 131 -10.55 2.51 -13.16
C LEU A 131 -10.44 3.99 -13.54
N ALA A 132 -9.28 4.61 -13.34
CA ALA A 132 -9.02 5.98 -13.78
C ALA A 132 -9.11 6.10 -15.31
N LEU A 133 -8.57 5.12 -16.04
CA LEU A 133 -8.67 5.09 -17.51
C LEU A 133 -10.12 4.87 -17.98
N ALA A 134 -10.87 3.99 -17.32
CA ALA A 134 -12.30 3.80 -17.61
C ALA A 134 -13.08 5.10 -17.37
N THR A 135 -12.79 5.81 -16.28
CA THR A 135 -13.38 7.13 -15.98
C THR A 135 -13.05 8.15 -17.08
N LEU A 136 -11.80 8.16 -17.55
CA LEU A 136 -11.37 9.02 -18.65
C LEU A 136 -12.10 8.71 -19.97
N LEU A 137 -12.37 7.43 -20.26
CA LEU A 137 -13.12 7.01 -21.44
C LEU A 137 -14.61 7.37 -21.36
N THR A 138 -15.18 7.46 -20.16
CA THR A 138 -16.57 7.91 -19.96
C THR A 138 -16.74 9.43 -20.05
N LEU A 139 -15.65 10.20 -19.99
CA LEU A 139 -15.72 11.63 -20.23
C LEU A 139 -16.11 11.85 -21.70
N PRO A 140 -17.18 12.62 -21.97
CA PRO A 140 -17.49 12.98 -23.34
C PRO A 140 -16.30 13.77 -23.89
N LEU A 141 -15.58 13.20 -24.85
CA LEU A 141 -14.61 13.91 -25.70
C LEU A 141 -15.40 14.94 -26.51
N LYS A 142 -15.76 16.06 -25.87
CA LYS A 142 -16.15 17.27 -26.57
C LYS A 142 -14.86 17.88 -27.14
N GLY A 143 -14.48 17.41 -28.32
CA GLY A 143 -13.68 18.19 -29.26
C GLY A 143 -14.53 19.28 -29.89
#